data_AF-A0A6J4VMW2-F1
#
_entry.id   AF-A0A6J4VMW2-F1
#
_cell.length_a   1.000
_cell.length_b   1.000
_cell.length_c   1.000
_cell.angle_alpha   90.00
_cell.angle_beta   90.00
_cell.angle_gamma   90.00
#
_symmetry.space_group_name_H-M   'P 1'
#
loop_
_entity.id
_entity.type
_entity.pdbx_description
1 polymer ?
#
loop_
_entity_poly.entity_id
_entity_poly.type
_entity_poly.pdbx_seq_one_letter_code
_entity_poly.pdbx_strand_id
1 'polypeptide(L)' 'LLTLGLFLLVINGITLLLVSALTPEFSIAGFLPAVIGSIVLTIVAGVLNFVVDRVF' A
#
# COMPACT_ATOMS: atom_id res chain seq x y z
N LEU A 1 5.00 -20.69 -0.88
CA LEU A 1 5.22 -19.46 -0.09
C LEU A 1 6.15 -18.47 -0.78
N LEU A 2 7.31 -18.88 -1.31
CA LEU A 2 8.22 -17.95 -2.01
C LEU A 2 7.60 -17.36 -3.29
N THR A 3 6.92 -18.18 -4.10
CA THR A 3 6.26 -17.75 -5.35
C THR A 3 4.95 -16.99 -5.11
N LEU A 4 4.13 -17.44 -4.16
CA LEU A 4 2.85 -16.79 -3.81
C LEU A 4 3.05 -15.50 -2.99
N GLY A 5 4.06 -15.43 -2.13
CA GLY A 5 4.39 -14.23 -1.34
C GLY A 5 5.00 -13.12 -2.19
N LEU A 6 5.93 -13.46 -3.10
CA LEU A 6 6.48 -12.47 -4.04
C LEU A 6 5.44 -11.98 -5.03
N PHE A 7 4.53 -12.85 -5.49
CA PHE A 7 3.41 -12.45 -6.34
C PHE A 7 2.44 -11.48 -5.65
N LEU A 8 2.12 -11.71 -4.37
CA LEU A 8 1.30 -10.78 -3.57
C LEU A 8 1.95 -9.40 -3.42
N LEU A 9 3.27 -9.34 -3.26
CA LEU A 9 4.02 -8.09 -3.22
C LEU A 9 3.89 -7.31 -4.53
N VAL A 10 4.02 -8.01 -5.65
CA VAL A 10 3.89 -7.42 -7.00
C VAL A 10 2.48 -6.87 -7.23
N ILE A 11 1.45 -7.64 -6.88
CA ILE A 11 0.05 -7.20 -7.02
C ILE A 11 -0.24 -5.99 -6.14
N ASN A 12 0.23 -5.95 -4.89
CA ASN A 12 0.07 -4.78 -4.01
C ASN A 12 0.81 -3.52 -4.52
N GLY A 13 1.96 -3.68 -5.19
CA GLY A 13 2.63 -2.58 -5.87
C GLY A 13 1.83 -2.05 -7.07
N ILE A 14 1.24 -2.96 -7.86
CA ILE A 14 0.41 -2.58 -9.02
C ILE A 14 -0.86 -1.86 -8.59
N THR A 15 -1.53 -2.29 -7.51
CA THR A 15 -2.72 -1.61 -7.00
C THR A 15 -2.41 -0.19 -6.52
N LEU A 16 -1.26 0.03 -5.88
CA LEU A 16 -0.87 1.38 -5.50
C LEU A 16 -0.53 2.26 -6.69
N LEU A 17 0.12 1.71 -7.72
CA LEU A 17 0.38 2.44 -8.96
C LEU A 17 -0.94 2.84 -9.65
N LEU A 18 -1.95 1.97 -9.60
CA LEU A 18 -3.31 2.28 -10.05
C LEU A 18 -3.97 3.37 -9.20
N VAL A 19 -3.85 3.31 -7.87
CA VAL A 19 -4.37 4.36 -6.97
C VAL A 19 -3.69 5.71 -7.22
N SER A 20 -2.40 5.71 -7.56
CA SER A 20 -1.65 6.91 -7.94
C SER A 20 -2.13 7.51 -9.25
N ALA A 21 -2.51 6.68 -10.22
CA ALA A 21 -3.12 7.16 -11.45
C ALA A 21 -4.56 7.69 -11.23
N LEU A 22 -5.27 7.16 -10.25
CA LEU A 22 -6.66 7.54 -9.94
C LEU A 22 -6.78 8.74 -9.00
N THR A 23 -5.75 9.02 -8.20
CA THR A 23 -5.77 10.09 -7.19
C THR A 23 -4.70 11.13 -7.52
N PRO A 24 -5.07 12.34 -7.99
CA PRO A 24 -4.12 13.32 -8.50
C PRO A 24 -3.11 13.83 -7.46
N GLU A 25 -3.42 13.72 -6.17
CA GLU A 25 -2.51 14.11 -5.07
C GLU A 25 -1.55 12.99 -4.62
N PHE A 26 -1.70 11.78 -5.16
CA PHE A 26 -0.88 10.63 -4.78
C PHE A 26 0.06 10.27 -5.94
N SER A 27 1.30 10.76 -5.92
CA SER A 27 2.30 10.48 -6.95
C SER A 27 3.29 9.41 -6.47
N ILE A 28 3.39 8.30 -7.21
CA ILE A 28 4.40 7.27 -6.97
C ILE A 28 5.34 7.16 -8.17
N ALA A 29 6.64 7.35 -7.95
CA ALA A 29 7.68 7.28 -8.98
C ALA A 29 8.09 5.83 -9.34
N GLY A 30 7.13 5.04 -9.84
CA GLY A 30 7.37 3.69 -10.39
C GLY A 30 7.05 2.52 -9.46
N PHE A 31 7.47 1.32 -9.85
CA PHE A 31 7.06 0.06 -9.20
C PHE A 31 7.70 -0.17 -7.83
N LEU A 32 9.00 0.10 -7.66
CA LEU A 32 9.71 -0.17 -6.40
C LEU A 32 9.21 0.74 -5.25
N PRO A 33 8.97 2.04 -5.46
CA PRO A 33 8.32 2.89 -4.47
C PRO A 33 6.87 2.49 -4.20
N ALA A 34 6.15 1.94 -5.18
CA ALA A 34 4.78 1.45 -4.97
C ALA A 34 4.77 0.22 -4.05
N VAL A 35 5.70 -0.70 -4.24
CA VAL A 35 5.85 -1.87 -3.36
C VAL A 35 6.15 -1.45 -1.92
N ILE A 36 7.11 -0.53 -1.71
CA ILE A 36 7.42 -0.01 -0.38
C ILE A 36 6.23 0.77 0.19
N GLY A 37 5.56 1.56 -0.63
CA GLY A 37 4.34 2.28 -0.29
C GLY A 37 3.23 1.37 0.23
N SER A 38 3.11 0.15 -0.29
CA SER A 38 2.05 -0.80 0.14
C SER A 38 2.26 -1.27 1.57
N ILE A 39 3.53 -1.45 1.94
CA ILE A 39 3.95 -1.84 3.29
C ILE A 39 3.68 -0.68 4.25
N VAL A 40 4.10 0.54 3.87
CA VAL A 40 3.88 1.74 4.68
C VAL A 40 2.39 2.03 4.85
N LEU A 41 1.60 1.91 3.79
CA LEU A 41 0.15 2.10 3.83
C LEU A 41 -0.50 1.10 4.80
N THR A 42 -0.08 -0.17 4.78
CA THR A 42 -0.60 -1.19 5.68
C THR A 42 -0.31 -0.83 7.14
N ILE A 43 0.90 -0.33 7.44
CA ILE A 43 1.28 0.14 8.78
C ILE A 43 0.42 1.34 9.19
N VAL A 44 0.34 2.36 8.33
CA VAL A 44 -0.43 3.60 8.60
C VAL A 44 -1.92 3.29 8.79
N ALA A 45 -2.50 2.45 7.93
CA ALA A 45 -3.88 2.01 8.05
C ALA A 45 -4.10 1.21 9.34
N GLY A 46 -3.18 0.33 9.71
CA GLY A 46 -3.24 -0.41 10.98
C GLY A 46 -3.24 0.52 12.20
N VAL A 47 -2.38 1.53 12.20
CA VAL A 47 -2.32 2.55 13.26
C VAL A 47 -3.59 3.41 13.28
N LEU A 48 -4.06 3.86 12.11
CA LEU A 48 -5.32 4.61 11.99
C LEU A 48 -6.50 3.83 12.55
N ASN A 49 -6.68 2.58 12.13
CA ASN A 49 -7.76 1.73 12.65
C ASN A 49 -7.62 1.53 14.16
N PHE A 50 -6.41 1.25 14.66
CA PHE A 50 -6.17 1.11 16.09
C PHE A 50 -6.54 2.38 16.88
N VAL A 51 -6.25 3.56 16.35
CA VAL A 51 -6.62 4.83 17.02
C VAL A 51 -8.12 5.06 16.94
N VAL A 52 -8.73 4.84 15.78
CA VAL A 52 -10.18 5.00 15.56
C VAL A 52 -10.96 4.07 16.50
N ASP A 53 -10.60 2.79 16.56
CA ASP A 53 -11.23 1.78 17.43
C ASP A 53 -11.04 2.07 18.94
N ARG A 54 -10.09 2.94 19.31
CA ARG A 54 -9.84 3.33 20.70
C ARG A 54 -10.53 4.63 21.10
N VAL A 55 -10.91 5.45 20.13
CA VAL A 55 -11.53 6.76 20.36
C VAL A 55 -13.05 6.69 20.29
N PHE A 56 -13.61 5.84 19.42
CA PHE A 56 -15.04 5.57 19.30
C PHE A 56 -15.44 4.32 20.10
#